data_AF-A0A535BP44-F1
#
_entry.id   AF-A0A535BP44-F1
#
_cell.length_a   1.000
_cell.length_b   1.000
_cell.length_c   1.000
_cell.angle_alpha   90.00
_cell.angle_beta   90.00
_cell.angle_gamma   90.00
#
_symmetry.space_group_name_H-M   'P 1'
#
loop_
_entity.id
_entity.type
_entity.pdbx_description
1 polymer ?
#
loop_
_entity_poly.entity_id
_entity_poly.type
_entity_poly.pdbx_seq_one_letter_code
_entity_poly.pdbx_strand_id
1 'polypeptide(L)'
;MKQIRLPVLLLFLLAGCATRSHLYWNVRELVLVPEPTIALTAPGERLILSVNKQTIQKVFLSHLRITRAAKVQADLLLVDGEDPNAFAALVNGRRVIAINAAMARLVGEDVDEFAALLGHETAHWATGHVDAGKTRANSIQAAGTLVGVGLGMAGVPGAGYISGFGAELIEASYSRDDEREADAFGVEYMTAAGFDPGATVRLHEKMLKLPSGVRIPFLSSHPSGQERIENLKKLIEAKKSELKVTEEAGSTPEPSNP
;
A
#
# COMPACT_ATOMS: atom_id res chain seq x y z
N MET A 1 6.61 -66.22 -22.08
CA MET A 1 6.80 -65.17 -21.06
C MET A 1 7.70 -64.07 -21.62
N LYS A 2 7.13 -62.94 -22.04
CA LYS A 2 7.87 -61.68 -22.29
C LYS A 2 7.01 -60.55 -21.73
N GLN A 3 7.44 -59.95 -20.63
CA GLN A 3 6.74 -58.81 -20.04
C GLN A 3 7.08 -57.55 -20.84
N ILE A 4 6.07 -57.00 -21.52
CA ILE A 4 6.15 -55.69 -22.16
C ILE A 4 5.86 -54.67 -21.06
N ARG A 5 6.89 -53.94 -20.61
CA ARG A 5 6.73 -52.79 -19.72
C ARG A 5 6.30 -51.59 -20.56
N LEU A 6 5.03 -51.23 -20.46
CA LEU A 6 4.49 -50.00 -21.02
C LEU A 6 4.99 -48.81 -20.17
N PRO A 7 5.62 -47.77 -20.74
CA PRO A 7 5.99 -46.60 -19.96
C PRO A 7 4.71 -45.84 -19.61
N VAL A 8 4.44 -45.71 -18.31
CA VAL A 8 3.42 -44.80 -17.80
C VAL A 8 3.93 -43.39 -18.06
N LEU A 9 3.45 -42.77 -19.13
CA LEU A 9 3.64 -41.35 -19.39
C LEU A 9 2.84 -40.61 -18.31
N LEU A 10 3.52 -40.15 -17.27
CA LEU A 10 2.93 -39.31 -16.23
C LEU A 10 2.60 -37.96 -16.87
N LEU A 11 1.36 -37.83 -17.34
CA LEU A 11 0.82 -36.57 -17.82
C LEU A 11 0.69 -35.65 -16.58
N PHE A 12 1.65 -34.75 -16.40
CA PHE A 12 1.48 -33.63 -15.47
C PHE A 12 0.28 -32.82 -15.99
N LEU A 13 -0.87 -33.01 -15.36
CA LEU A 13 -1.97 -32.07 -15.44
C LEU A 13 -1.44 -30.74 -14.89
N LEU A 14 -1.09 -29.83 -15.80
CA LEU A 14 -1.02 -28.40 -15.51
C LEU A 14 -2.42 -28.04 -15.02
N ALA A 15 -2.59 -28.01 -13.69
CA ALA A 15 -3.77 -27.44 -13.06
C ALA A 15 -3.93 -26.04 -13.64
N GLY A 16 -5.03 -25.82 -14.35
CA GLY A 16 -5.29 -24.57 -15.04
C GLY A 16 -5.27 -23.42 -14.04
N CYS A 17 -4.15 -22.69 -13.99
CA CYS A 17 -4.12 -21.36 -13.42
C CYS A 17 -5.14 -20.56 -14.21
N ALA A 18 -6.27 -20.23 -13.59
CA ALA A 18 -7.17 -19.24 -14.12
C ALA A 18 -6.50 -17.87 -13.99
N THR A 19 -5.46 -17.61 -14.78
CA THR A 19 -4.81 -16.30 -14.93
C THR A 19 -5.70 -15.44 -15.83
N ARG A 20 -6.77 -14.90 -15.24
CA ARG A 20 -7.40 -13.72 -15.85
C ARG A 20 -6.31 -12.64 -15.91
N SER A 21 -6.05 -12.13 -17.10
CA SER A 21 -5.17 -10.98 -17.29
C SER A 21 -5.83 -9.79 -16.60
N HIS A 22 -5.38 -9.46 -15.39
CA HIS A 22 -5.91 -8.33 -14.65
C HIS A 22 -4.97 -7.14 -14.77
N LEU A 23 -5.56 -5.94 -14.90
CA LEU A 23 -4.82 -4.68 -14.74
C LEU A 23 -4.47 -4.43 -13.25
N TYR A 24 -5.15 -5.12 -12.33
CA TYR A 24 -5.00 -5.03 -10.88
C TYR A 24 -5.54 -6.30 -10.21
N TRP A 25 -5.06 -6.64 -9.01
CA TRP A 25 -5.56 -7.76 -8.23
C TRP A 25 -6.14 -7.28 -6.91
N ASN A 26 -7.38 -7.64 -6.60
CA ASN A 26 -7.95 -7.34 -5.29
C ASN A 26 -7.35 -8.28 -4.24
N VAL A 27 -6.71 -7.72 -3.22
CA VAL A 27 -6.01 -8.52 -2.20
C VAL A 27 -6.96 -9.44 -1.44
N ARG A 28 -8.23 -9.05 -1.26
CA ARG A 28 -9.26 -9.92 -0.66
C ARG A 28 -9.45 -11.20 -1.46
N GLU A 29 -9.44 -11.12 -2.78
CA GLU A 29 -9.60 -12.27 -3.67
C GLU A 29 -8.33 -13.14 -3.65
N LEU A 30 -7.15 -12.52 -3.60
CA LEU A 30 -5.87 -13.23 -3.52
C LEU A 30 -5.76 -14.09 -2.25
N VAL A 31 -6.34 -13.67 -1.12
CA VAL A 31 -6.37 -14.49 0.12
C VAL A 31 -7.10 -15.82 -0.07
N LEU A 32 -8.07 -15.87 -1.00
CA LEU A 32 -8.91 -17.04 -1.26
C LEU A 32 -8.25 -18.05 -2.21
N VAL A 33 -7.18 -17.65 -2.90
CA VAL A 33 -6.42 -18.49 -3.84
C VAL A 33 -5.85 -19.70 -3.10
N PRO A 34 -6.07 -20.95 -3.54
CA PRO A 34 -5.67 -22.15 -2.79
C PRO A 34 -4.16 -22.38 -2.76
N GLU A 35 -3.41 -21.90 -3.75
CA GLU A 35 -1.98 -22.11 -3.93
C GLU A 35 -1.15 -21.43 -2.82
N PRO A 36 -0.04 -22.06 -2.36
CA PRO A 36 0.84 -21.48 -1.34
C PRO A 36 1.65 -20.29 -1.87
N THR A 37 1.85 -20.23 -3.19
CA THR A 37 2.53 -19.17 -3.91
C THR A 37 1.63 -18.68 -5.03
N ILE A 38 1.42 -17.38 -5.10
CA ILE A 38 0.51 -16.74 -6.05
C ILE A 38 1.34 -16.00 -7.08
N ALA A 39 1.18 -16.36 -8.35
CA ALA A 39 1.78 -15.67 -9.47
C ALA A 39 0.82 -14.61 -10.01
N LEU A 40 1.23 -13.34 -9.96
CA LEU A 40 0.52 -12.22 -10.57
C LEU A 40 1.08 -12.01 -11.97
N THR A 41 0.22 -12.15 -13.00
CA THR A 41 0.63 -12.08 -14.41
C THR A 41 -0.16 -11.04 -15.18
N ALA A 42 0.55 -10.19 -15.93
CA ALA A 42 -0.04 -9.22 -16.85
C ALA A 42 -0.46 -9.89 -18.19
N PRO A 43 -1.17 -9.18 -19.09
CA PRO A 43 -1.48 -9.70 -20.42
C PRO A 43 -0.24 -10.27 -21.15
N GLY A 44 -0.41 -11.41 -21.82
CA GLY A 44 0.70 -12.13 -22.44
C GLY A 44 1.55 -12.98 -21.47
N GLU A 45 0.99 -13.35 -20.31
CA GLU A 45 1.61 -14.23 -19.30
C GLU A 45 2.92 -13.70 -18.70
N ARG A 46 3.19 -12.40 -18.82
CA ARG A 46 4.36 -11.77 -18.20
C ARG A 46 4.20 -11.81 -16.69
N LEU A 47 5.10 -12.52 -16.01
CA LEU A 47 5.17 -12.57 -14.56
C LEU A 47 5.52 -11.18 -13.99
N ILE A 48 4.65 -10.64 -13.14
CA ILE A 48 4.82 -9.36 -12.47
C ILE A 48 5.41 -9.54 -11.09
N LEU A 49 4.83 -10.44 -10.31
CA LEU A 49 5.21 -10.71 -8.93
C LEU A 49 4.84 -12.15 -8.58
N SER A 50 5.73 -12.82 -7.86
CA SER A 50 5.42 -14.08 -7.19
C SER A 50 5.43 -13.80 -5.69
N VAL A 51 4.34 -14.11 -4.99
CA VAL A 51 4.17 -13.77 -3.59
C VAL A 51 3.65 -14.97 -2.80
N ASN A 52 4.19 -15.16 -1.59
CA ASN A 52 3.71 -16.20 -0.69
C ASN A 52 2.30 -15.85 -0.17
N LYS A 53 1.40 -16.83 -0.10
CA LYS A 53 0.04 -16.65 0.42
C LYS A 53 0.02 -16.10 1.84
N GLN A 54 0.97 -16.49 2.69
CA GLN A 54 1.10 -15.97 4.06
C GLN A 54 1.40 -14.47 4.06
N THR A 55 2.22 -13.98 3.12
CA THR A 55 2.49 -12.55 2.97
C THR A 55 1.21 -11.82 2.56
N ILE A 56 0.46 -12.33 1.59
CA ILE A 56 -0.85 -11.76 1.20
C ILE A 56 -1.84 -11.75 2.38
N GLN A 57 -1.90 -12.81 3.18
CA GLN A 57 -2.75 -12.87 4.37
C GLN A 57 -2.35 -11.83 5.42
N LYS A 58 -1.04 -11.65 5.66
CA LYS A 58 -0.51 -10.62 6.58
C LYS A 58 -0.85 -9.21 6.09
N VAL A 59 -0.65 -8.93 4.81
CA VAL A 59 -0.99 -7.65 4.17
C VAL A 59 -2.50 -7.38 4.24
N PHE A 60 -3.33 -8.40 3.99
CA PHE A 60 -4.77 -8.24 4.12
C PHE A 60 -5.20 -7.99 5.56
N LEU A 61 -4.59 -8.68 6.53
CA LEU A 61 -4.87 -8.47 7.95
C LEU A 61 -4.45 -7.06 8.40
N SER A 62 -3.28 -6.56 7.97
CA SER A 62 -2.86 -5.19 8.28
C SER A 62 -3.81 -4.16 7.69
N HIS A 63 -4.24 -4.35 6.44
CA HIS A 63 -5.26 -3.52 5.83
C HIS A 63 -6.56 -3.50 6.64
N LEU A 64 -7.09 -4.65 7.06
CA LEU A 64 -8.32 -4.71 7.85
C LEU A 64 -8.19 -4.02 9.21
N ARG A 65 -7.05 -4.19 9.89
CA ARG A 65 -6.82 -3.58 11.21
C ARG A 65 -6.64 -2.06 11.10
N ILE A 66 -5.86 -1.59 10.12
CA ILE A 66 -5.63 -0.16 9.86
C ILE A 66 -6.93 0.54 9.46
N THR A 67 -7.66 0.02 8.47
CA THR A 67 -8.92 0.63 8.01
C THR A 67 -9.98 0.67 9.11
N ARG A 68 -10.04 -0.36 9.96
CA ARG A 68 -10.88 -0.36 11.16
C ARG A 68 -10.47 0.70 12.17
N ALA A 69 -9.17 0.84 12.46
CA ALA A 69 -8.66 1.87 13.37
C ALA A 69 -9.00 3.29 12.85
N ALA A 70 -8.86 3.50 11.54
CA ALA A 70 -9.16 4.76 10.86
C ALA A 70 -10.67 5.01 10.61
N LYS A 71 -11.54 4.00 10.79
CA LYS A 71 -12.95 4.03 10.39
C LYS A 71 -13.15 4.39 8.91
N VAL A 72 -12.20 4.03 8.05
CA VAL A 72 -12.25 4.22 6.60
C VAL A 72 -12.57 2.88 5.94
N GLN A 73 -13.48 2.87 4.97
CA GLN A 73 -13.69 1.71 4.11
C GLN A 73 -13.01 1.96 2.76
N ALA A 74 -12.05 1.11 2.41
CA ALA A 74 -11.37 1.11 1.12
C ALA A 74 -11.01 -0.32 0.71
N ASP A 75 -11.05 -0.62 -0.58
CA ASP A 75 -10.54 -1.88 -1.12
C ASP A 75 -9.00 -1.79 -1.28
N LEU A 76 -8.27 -2.88 -0.98
CA LEU A 76 -6.83 -2.96 -1.22
C LEU A 76 -6.52 -3.67 -2.54
N LEU A 77 -5.79 -3.00 -3.41
CA LEU A 77 -5.40 -3.48 -4.72
C LEU A 77 -3.88 -3.62 -4.85
N LEU A 78 -3.44 -4.69 -5.51
CA LEU A 78 -2.11 -4.79 -6.09
C LEU A 78 -2.17 -4.41 -7.57
N VAL A 79 -1.20 -3.62 -8.03
CA VAL A 79 -1.13 -3.19 -9.44
C VAL A 79 0.26 -3.45 -10.02
N ASP A 80 0.36 -3.53 -11.35
CA ASP A 80 1.65 -3.60 -12.03
C ASP A 80 2.42 -2.26 -11.88
N GLY A 81 3.74 -2.32 -11.85
CA GLY A 81 4.61 -1.16 -11.70
C GLY A 81 6.05 -1.56 -11.43
N GLU A 82 6.98 -0.95 -12.17
CA GLU A 82 8.42 -1.24 -12.11
C GLU A 82 9.15 -0.39 -11.07
N ASP A 83 8.65 0.81 -10.79
CA ASP A 83 9.20 1.73 -9.78
C ASP A 83 8.31 1.77 -8.54
N PRO A 84 8.82 1.82 -7.30
CA PRO A 84 8.00 1.75 -6.09
C PRO A 84 6.96 2.88 -5.99
N ASN A 85 5.68 2.49 -5.88
CA ASN A 85 4.57 3.41 -5.67
C ASN A 85 3.42 2.79 -4.85
N ALA A 86 2.69 3.66 -4.16
CA ALA A 86 1.39 3.38 -3.56
C ALA A 86 0.54 4.67 -3.58
N PHE A 87 -0.78 4.53 -3.61
CA PHE A 87 -1.68 5.70 -3.64
C PHE A 87 -3.10 5.34 -3.23
N ALA A 88 -3.80 6.33 -2.67
CA ALA A 88 -5.25 6.35 -2.51
C ALA A 88 -5.96 6.89 -3.77
N ALA A 89 -7.02 6.23 -4.24
CA ALA A 89 -7.77 6.65 -5.44
C ALA A 89 -9.25 6.25 -5.42
N LEU A 90 -10.06 6.89 -6.29
CA LEU A 90 -11.41 6.42 -6.59
C LEU A 90 -11.41 5.56 -7.85
N VAL A 91 -11.92 4.33 -7.71
CA VAL A 91 -12.12 3.39 -8.81
C VAL A 91 -13.58 3.01 -8.84
N ASN A 92 -14.28 3.35 -9.93
CA ASN A 92 -15.72 3.07 -10.08
C ASN A 92 -16.57 3.52 -8.86
N GLY A 93 -16.25 4.70 -8.31
CA GLY A 93 -16.94 5.26 -7.14
C GLY A 93 -16.58 4.62 -5.79
N ARG A 94 -15.62 3.69 -5.76
CA ARG A 94 -15.12 3.07 -4.53
C ARG A 94 -13.76 3.64 -4.15
N ARG A 95 -13.57 3.87 -2.84
CA ARG A 95 -12.26 4.19 -2.27
C ARG A 95 -11.36 2.98 -2.40
N VAL A 96 -10.17 3.18 -2.93
CA VAL A 96 -9.14 2.16 -3.00
C VAL A 96 -7.83 2.68 -2.42
N ILE A 97 -7.02 1.74 -1.93
CA ILE A 97 -5.61 1.92 -1.71
C ILE A 97 -4.91 0.95 -2.66
N ALA A 98 -4.02 1.45 -3.50
CA ALA A 98 -3.27 0.64 -4.46
C ALA A 98 -1.80 0.60 -4.08
N ILE A 99 -1.20 -0.59 -4.09
CA ILE A 99 0.24 -0.81 -3.91
C ILE A 99 0.76 -1.48 -5.18
N ASN A 100 1.82 -0.95 -5.78
CA ASN A 100 2.37 -1.58 -6.98
C ASN A 100 3.39 -2.68 -6.67
N ALA A 101 3.68 -3.51 -7.67
CA ALA A 101 4.56 -4.66 -7.53
C ALA A 101 5.98 -4.29 -7.04
N ALA A 102 6.53 -3.16 -7.49
CA ALA A 102 7.84 -2.69 -7.04
C ALA A 102 7.85 -2.26 -5.57
N MET A 103 6.80 -1.58 -5.08
CA MET A 103 6.65 -1.25 -3.67
C MET A 103 6.48 -2.51 -2.82
N ALA A 104 5.65 -3.46 -3.27
CA ALA A 104 5.49 -4.74 -2.59
C ALA A 104 6.81 -5.51 -2.48
N ARG A 105 7.65 -5.49 -3.52
CA ARG A 105 9.03 -6.06 -3.49
C ARG A 105 9.94 -5.32 -2.53
N LEU A 106 9.87 -3.99 -2.49
CA LEU A 106 10.67 -3.16 -1.60
C LEU A 106 10.36 -3.47 -0.13
N VAL A 107 9.08 -3.54 0.22
CA VAL A 107 8.63 -3.88 1.57
C VAL A 107 9.01 -5.33 1.92
N GLY A 108 8.77 -6.27 1.01
CA GLY A 108 9.11 -7.68 1.19
C GLY A 108 8.07 -8.40 2.05
N GLU A 109 8.47 -8.90 3.22
CA GLU A 109 7.60 -9.68 4.12
C GLU A 109 7.32 -8.99 5.47
N ASP A 110 7.83 -7.77 5.67
CA ASP A 110 7.61 -6.99 6.90
C ASP A 110 6.18 -6.43 6.92
N VAL A 111 5.34 -7.04 7.76
CA VAL A 111 3.93 -6.65 7.89
C VAL A 111 3.76 -5.28 8.54
N ASP A 112 4.69 -4.86 9.40
CA ASP A 112 4.63 -3.54 10.05
C ASP A 112 4.95 -2.43 9.03
N GLU A 113 5.87 -2.68 8.08
CA GLU A 113 6.12 -1.74 6.98
C GLU A 113 4.94 -1.66 6.01
N PHE A 114 4.24 -2.78 5.73
CA PHE A 114 2.96 -2.71 5.01
C PHE A 114 1.91 -1.93 5.81
N ALA A 115 1.84 -2.12 7.13
CA ALA A 115 0.93 -1.36 7.98
C ALA A 115 1.26 0.14 7.99
N ALA A 116 2.55 0.51 7.90
CA ALA A 116 2.97 1.90 7.76
C ALA A 116 2.51 2.52 6.45
N LEU A 117 2.77 1.83 5.33
CA LEU A 117 2.31 2.27 4.01
C LEU A 117 0.78 2.41 3.97
N LEU A 118 0.05 1.40 4.44
CA LEU A 118 -1.41 1.39 4.47
C LEU A 118 -1.97 2.44 5.43
N GLY A 119 -1.32 2.65 6.58
CA GLY A 119 -1.69 3.67 7.57
C GLY A 119 -1.66 5.07 6.96
N HIS A 120 -0.58 5.38 6.25
CA HIS A 120 -0.39 6.65 5.55
C HIS A 120 -1.46 6.88 4.46
N GLU A 121 -1.65 5.91 3.55
CA GLU A 121 -2.66 6.03 2.49
C GLU A 121 -4.09 6.08 3.03
N THR A 122 -4.36 5.38 4.13
CA THR A 122 -5.66 5.44 4.82
C THR A 122 -5.88 6.79 5.49
N ALA A 123 -4.82 7.43 6.01
CA ALA A 123 -4.91 8.75 6.59
C ALA A 123 -5.29 9.82 5.56
N HIS A 124 -4.75 9.76 4.33
CA HIS A 124 -5.21 10.64 3.24
C HIS A 124 -6.71 10.49 2.94
N TRP A 125 -7.27 9.29 3.09
CA TRP A 125 -8.72 9.08 3.00
C TRP A 125 -9.48 9.65 4.19
N ALA A 126 -8.95 9.47 5.41
CA ALA A 126 -9.61 9.88 6.65
C ALA A 126 -9.70 11.41 6.78
N THR A 127 -8.67 12.12 6.33
CA THR A 127 -8.57 13.59 6.41
C THR A 127 -9.19 14.31 5.21
N GLY A 128 -9.61 13.57 4.18
CA GLY A 128 -10.21 14.14 2.97
C GLY A 128 -9.18 14.73 1.97
N HIS A 129 -7.89 14.45 2.13
CA HIS A 129 -6.84 14.93 1.21
C HIS A 129 -7.08 14.46 -0.23
N VAL A 130 -7.58 13.23 -0.40
CA VAL A 130 -7.90 12.69 -1.74
C VAL A 130 -8.99 13.51 -2.42
N ASP A 131 -10.06 13.84 -1.70
CA ASP A 131 -11.19 14.63 -2.23
C ASP A 131 -10.78 16.08 -2.52
N ALA A 132 -9.91 16.66 -1.67
CA ALA A 132 -9.33 17.99 -1.88
C ALA A 132 -8.43 18.02 -3.13
N GLY A 133 -7.61 16.99 -3.33
CA GLY A 133 -6.79 16.81 -4.52
C GLY A 133 -7.63 16.76 -5.80
N LYS A 134 -8.75 16.02 -5.76
CA LYS A 134 -9.68 15.91 -6.90
C LYS A 134 -10.26 17.26 -7.27
N THR A 135 -10.73 18.00 -6.27
CA THR A 135 -11.33 19.31 -6.45
C THR A 135 -10.32 20.29 -7.06
N ARG A 136 -9.06 20.23 -6.62
CA ARG A 136 -7.95 21.03 -7.19
C ARG A 136 -7.69 20.66 -8.65
N ALA A 137 -7.57 19.38 -8.98
CA ALA A 137 -7.35 18.91 -10.34
C ALA A 137 -8.47 19.35 -11.30
N ASN A 138 -9.73 19.20 -10.87
CA ASN A 138 -10.91 19.63 -11.63
C ASN A 138 -10.94 21.14 -11.84
N SER A 139 -10.57 21.92 -10.82
CA SER A 139 -10.49 23.38 -10.91
C SER A 139 -9.45 23.84 -11.92
N ILE A 140 -8.27 23.18 -11.96
CA ILE A 140 -7.21 23.46 -12.93
C ILE A 140 -7.69 23.13 -14.35
N GLN A 141 -8.36 22.00 -14.55
CA GLN A 141 -8.92 21.61 -15.85
C GLN A 141 -10.01 22.59 -16.31
N ALA A 142 -10.91 22.99 -15.43
CA ALA A 142 -11.99 23.94 -15.72
C ALA A 142 -11.47 25.36 -16.03
N ALA A 143 -10.32 25.75 -15.46
CA ALA A 143 -9.69 27.05 -15.70
C ALA A 143 -9.07 27.18 -17.12
N GLY A 144 -9.18 26.15 -17.98
CA GLY A 144 -8.71 26.21 -19.36
C GLY A 144 -7.19 26.26 -19.51
N THR A 145 -6.45 26.09 -18.42
CA THR A 145 -5.00 25.94 -18.51
C THR A 145 -4.72 24.60 -19.18
N LEU A 146 -4.32 24.65 -20.46
CA LEU A 146 -3.59 23.57 -21.15
C LEU A 146 -2.21 23.35 -20.48
N VAL A 147 -2.14 23.27 -19.14
CA VAL A 147 -1.12 22.42 -18.55
C VAL A 147 -1.53 21.06 -19.05
N GLY A 148 -0.71 20.46 -19.89
CA GLY A 148 -0.91 19.09 -20.33
C GLY A 148 -0.97 18.18 -19.10
N VAL A 149 -2.15 18.06 -18.50
CA VAL A 149 -2.59 16.92 -17.71
C VAL A 149 -2.82 15.80 -18.73
N GLY A 150 -1.79 15.56 -19.54
CA GLY A 150 -1.61 14.33 -20.21
C GLY A 150 -1.28 13.37 -19.10
N LEU A 151 -2.21 12.47 -18.84
CA LEU A 151 -1.96 11.12 -18.31
C LEU A 151 -0.93 10.34 -19.18
N GLY A 152 -0.03 11.02 -19.88
CA GLY A 152 1.03 10.49 -20.74
C GLY A 152 2.20 11.46 -20.98
N MET A 153 2.17 12.73 -20.53
CA MET A 153 3.25 13.71 -20.81
C MET A 153 4.14 14.08 -19.61
N ALA A 154 3.76 13.76 -18.38
CA ALA A 154 4.60 14.02 -17.19
C ALA A 154 5.74 13.01 -16.99
N GLY A 155 5.99 12.09 -17.93
CA GLY A 155 7.06 11.11 -17.77
C GLY A 155 6.91 10.25 -16.52
N VAL A 156 5.65 9.96 -16.13
CA VAL A 156 5.28 9.05 -15.03
C VAL A 156 4.86 7.69 -15.61
N PRO A 157 5.77 6.70 -15.66
CA PRO A 157 5.50 5.27 -15.80
C PRO A 157 4.54 4.83 -14.71
N GLY A 158 3.27 4.85 -15.09
CA GLY A 158 2.13 4.71 -14.20
C GLY A 158 0.87 5.12 -14.95
N ALA A 159 0.92 6.26 -15.64
CA ALA A 159 -0.27 6.83 -16.28
C ALA A 159 -0.82 5.97 -17.45
N GLY A 160 0.02 5.15 -18.09
CA GLY A 160 -0.41 4.13 -19.06
C GLY A 160 -1.06 2.88 -18.46
N TYR A 161 -0.80 2.56 -17.19
CA TYR A 161 -1.39 1.40 -16.50
C TYR A 161 -2.78 1.72 -15.93
N ILE A 162 -3.06 3.01 -15.71
CA ILE A 162 -4.21 3.49 -14.94
C ILE A 162 -5.36 3.95 -15.85
N SER A 163 -5.07 4.37 -17.09
CA SER A 163 -6.08 4.77 -18.07
C SER A 163 -7.03 3.62 -18.50
N GLY A 164 -6.57 2.37 -18.48
CA GLY A 164 -7.39 1.19 -18.73
C GLY A 164 -8.28 0.76 -17.56
N PHE A 165 -8.14 1.40 -16.39
CA PHE A 165 -8.72 0.94 -15.13
C PHE A 165 -10.01 1.68 -14.72
N GLY A 166 -10.48 2.66 -15.51
CA GLY A 166 -11.62 3.51 -15.12
C GLY A 166 -11.35 4.28 -13.81
N ALA A 167 -10.07 4.39 -13.43
CA ALA A 167 -9.63 5.05 -12.23
C ALA A 167 -9.39 6.52 -12.55
N GLU A 168 -10.01 7.40 -11.75
CA GLU A 168 -9.67 8.80 -11.74
C GLU A 168 -8.45 8.93 -10.84
N LEU A 169 -7.25 8.81 -11.42
CA LEU A 169 -6.05 9.08 -10.68
C LEU A 169 -5.99 10.59 -10.44
N ILE A 170 -6.23 10.95 -9.19
CA ILE A 170 -6.03 12.31 -8.73
C ILE A 170 -4.53 12.45 -8.52
N GLU A 171 -3.82 12.91 -9.56
CA GLU A 171 -2.43 13.32 -9.45
C GLU A 171 -2.37 14.68 -8.73
N ALA A 172 -2.69 14.65 -7.44
CA ALA A 172 -2.44 15.76 -6.54
C ALA A 172 -1.21 15.40 -5.71
N SER A 173 -0.09 16.08 -5.98
CA SER A 173 0.98 16.12 -4.99
C SER A 173 0.41 16.70 -3.70
N TYR A 174 0.53 15.96 -2.61
CA TYR A 174 0.06 16.39 -1.31
C TYR A 174 0.93 17.54 -0.80
N SER A 175 0.31 18.47 -0.08
CA SER A 175 1.06 19.55 0.56
C SER A 175 1.97 18.98 1.66
N ARG A 176 3.01 19.72 2.06
CA ARG A 176 3.82 19.32 3.22
C ARG A 176 2.99 19.18 4.49
N ASP A 177 1.88 19.90 4.59
CA ASP A 177 1.00 19.89 5.75
C ASP A 177 0.11 18.65 5.72
N ASP A 178 -0.41 18.32 4.53
CA ASP A 178 -1.18 17.09 4.27
C ASP A 178 -0.35 15.85 4.63
N GLU A 179 0.93 15.82 4.26
CA GLU A 179 1.85 14.72 4.59
C GLU A 179 2.12 14.62 6.09
N ARG A 180 2.29 15.76 6.80
CA ARG A 180 2.50 15.74 8.26
C ARG A 180 1.27 15.27 9.01
N GLU A 181 0.09 15.65 8.54
CA GLU A 181 -1.18 15.19 9.11
C GLU A 181 -1.39 13.69 8.82
N ALA A 182 -1.10 13.24 7.59
CA ALA A 182 -1.16 11.83 7.22
C ALA A 182 -0.16 10.97 8.02
N ASP A 183 1.06 11.47 8.27
CA ASP A 183 2.05 10.83 9.14
C ASP A 183 1.53 10.69 10.59
N ALA A 184 0.92 11.76 11.12
CA ALA A 184 0.39 11.79 12.49
C ALA A 184 -0.73 10.76 12.70
N PHE A 185 -1.72 10.77 11.81
CA PHE A 185 -2.83 9.81 11.83
C PHE A 185 -2.37 8.39 11.47
N GLY A 186 -1.46 8.24 10.52
CA GLY A 186 -0.91 6.94 10.14
C GLY A 186 -0.24 6.24 11.32
N VAL A 187 0.63 6.94 12.06
CA VAL A 187 1.26 6.42 13.29
C VAL A 187 0.21 6.07 14.36
N GLU A 188 -0.83 6.89 14.50
CA GLU A 188 -1.93 6.61 15.42
C GLU A 188 -2.70 5.35 15.04
N TYR A 189 -3.04 5.19 13.76
CA TYR A 189 -3.75 4.01 13.26
C TYR A 189 -2.91 2.76 13.41
N MET A 190 -1.61 2.80 13.13
CA MET A 190 -0.70 1.68 13.37
C MET A 190 -0.71 1.28 14.84
N THR A 191 -0.58 2.26 15.74
CA THR A 191 -0.53 2.03 17.17
C THR A 191 -1.83 1.43 17.68
N ALA A 192 -2.98 2.01 17.32
CA ALA A 192 -4.30 1.50 17.65
C ALA A 192 -4.58 0.12 17.01
N ALA A 193 -4.01 -0.12 15.84
CA ALA A 193 -4.07 -1.41 15.17
C ALA A 193 -3.07 -2.41 15.74
N GLY A 194 -2.18 -2.07 16.67
CA GLY A 194 -1.20 -2.96 17.28
C GLY A 194 -0.04 -3.38 16.36
N PHE A 195 0.38 -2.49 15.46
CA PHE A 195 1.60 -2.61 14.65
C PHE A 195 2.70 -1.72 15.22
N ASP A 196 3.96 -2.01 14.88
CA ASP A 196 5.10 -1.18 15.30
C ASP A 196 5.14 0.14 14.50
N PRO A 197 4.85 1.31 15.12
CA PRO A 197 4.93 2.59 14.42
C PRO A 197 6.36 2.96 13.99
N GLY A 198 7.39 2.33 14.56
CA GLY A 198 8.77 2.45 14.10
C GLY A 198 8.99 1.98 12.67
N ALA A 199 8.08 1.15 12.12
CA ALA A 199 8.15 0.70 10.74
C ALA A 199 7.95 1.82 9.71
N THR A 200 7.26 2.91 10.08
CA THR A 200 7.15 4.09 9.21
C THR A 200 8.54 4.67 8.93
N VAL A 201 9.36 4.82 9.97
CA VAL A 201 10.75 5.27 9.82
C VAL A 201 11.56 4.29 8.96
N ARG A 202 11.44 2.98 9.22
CA ARG A 202 12.17 1.95 8.45
C ARG A 202 11.83 2.00 6.96
N LEU A 203 10.54 2.13 6.62
CA LEU A 203 10.07 2.21 5.24
C LEU A 203 10.65 3.45 4.53
N HIS A 204 10.62 4.62 5.17
CA HIS A 204 11.21 5.84 4.63
C HIS A 204 12.74 5.71 4.45
N GLU A 205 13.45 5.17 5.44
CA GLU A 205 14.89 4.90 5.31
C GLU A 205 15.18 3.90 4.18
N LYS A 206 14.32 2.90 3.96
CA LYS A 206 14.46 1.93 2.87
C LYS A 206 14.29 2.59 1.50
N MET A 207 13.31 3.48 1.34
CA MET A 207 13.12 4.25 0.11
C MET A 207 14.31 5.18 -0.17
N LEU A 208 14.83 5.88 0.85
CA LEU A 208 15.97 6.79 0.68
C LEU A 208 17.32 6.09 0.43
N LYS A 209 17.43 4.79 0.75
CA LYS A 209 18.63 3.98 0.48
C LYS A 209 18.70 3.43 -0.95
N LEU A 210 17.65 3.58 -1.75
CA LEU A 210 17.67 3.14 -3.15
C LEU A 210 18.73 3.94 -3.94
N PRO A 211 19.41 3.31 -4.92
CA PRO A 211 20.48 3.97 -5.69
C PRO A 211 20.03 5.28 -6.34
N SER A 212 20.92 6.28 -6.33
CA SER A 212 20.70 7.53 -7.04
C SER A 212 20.39 7.27 -8.51
N GLY A 213 19.25 7.79 -8.99
CA GLY A 213 18.76 7.56 -10.37
C GLY A 213 17.63 6.52 -10.48
N VAL A 214 17.35 5.74 -9.43
CA VAL A 214 16.09 4.99 -9.34
C VAL A 214 14.97 5.99 -9.10
N ARG A 215 13.99 6.04 -10.02
CA ARG A 215 12.80 6.86 -9.81
C ARG A 215 11.91 6.18 -8.79
N ILE A 216 11.42 6.95 -7.82
CA ILE A 216 10.44 6.48 -6.83
C ILE A 216 9.22 7.39 -6.97
N PRO A 217 8.23 7.03 -7.80
CA PRO A 217 7.02 7.81 -7.99
C PRO A 217 6.31 8.14 -6.67
N PHE A 218 6.37 7.24 -5.67
CA PHE A 218 5.85 7.52 -4.33
C PHE A 218 6.41 8.83 -3.76
N LEU A 219 7.72 9.09 -3.92
CA LEU A 219 8.35 10.32 -3.41
C LEU A 219 7.98 11.58 -4.20
N SER A 220 7.36 11.42 -5.37
CA SER A 220 6.87 12.54 -6.19
C SER A 220 5.51 13.03 -5.71
N SER A 221 4.62 12.10 -5.30
CA SER A 221 3.32 12.45 -4.69
C SER A 221 3.40 12.66 -3.17
N HIS A 222 4.35 11.99 -2.51
CA HIS A 222 4.61 12.04 -1.07
C HIS A 222 6.07 12.44 -0.79
N PRO A 223 6.39 13.74 -0.81
CA PRO A 223 7.75 14.19 -0.53
C PRO A 223 8.28 13.62 0.79
N SER A 224 9.43 12.96 0.73
CA SER A 224 10.16 12.44 1.88
C SER A 224 11.53 13.09 1.99
N GLY A 225 12.11 13.06 3.17
CA GLY A 225 13.47 13.52 3.41
C GLY A 225 13.91 13.25 4.84
N GLN A 226 15.15 13.61 5.15
CA GLN A 226 15.72 13.46 6.48
C GLN A 226 14.89 14.19 7.55
N GLU A 227 14.39 15.39 7.22
CA GLU A 227 13.50 16.17 8.09
C GLU A 227 12.22 15.38 8.45
N ARG A 228 11.59 14.73 7.47
CA ARG A 228 10.38 13.91 7.69
C ARG A 228 10.68 12.72 8.61
N ILE A 229 11.80 12.04 8.40
CA ILE A 229 12.26 10.94 9.26
C ILE A 229 12.45 11.41 10.70
N GLU A 230 13.08 12.56 10.92
CA GLU A 230 13.29 13.12 12.25
C GLU A 230 11.97 13.51 12.93
N ASN A 231 11.04 14.09 12.16
CA ASN A 231 9.70 14.42 12.66
C ASN A 231 8.92 13.15 13.05
N LEU A 232 8.96 12.11 12.23
CA LEU A 232 8.37 10.80 12.54
C LEU A 232 8.96 10.19 13.82
N LYS A 233 10.29 10.21 13.96
CA LYS A 233 10.97 9.73 15.19
C LYS A 233 10.45 10.46 16.44
N LYS A 234 10.36 11.80 16.39
CA LYS A 234 9.84 12.61 17.50
C LYS A 234 8.38 12.31 17.81
N LEU A 235 7.54 12.22 16.79
CA LEU A 235 6.11 11.89 16.91
C LEU A 235 5.90 10.53 17.59
N ILE A 236 6.65 9.50 17.15
CA ILE A 236 6.56 8.14 17.68
C ILE A 236 6.95 8.10 19.15
N GLU A 237 8.05 8.77 19.53
CA GLU A 237 8.50 8.81 20.93
C GLU A 237 7.53 9.59 21.83
N ALA A 238 6.93 10.67 21.32
CA ALA A 238 5.87 11.39 22.04
C ALA A 238 4.65 10.49 22.32
N LYS A 239 4.12 9.82 21.29
CA LYS A 239 2.95 8.92 21.44
C LYS A 239 3.24 7.72 22.35
N LYS A 240 4.44 7.14 22.29
CA LYS A 240 4.86 6.08 23.23
C LYS A 240 4.84 6.55 24.68
N SER A 241 5.25 7.79 24.92
CA SER A 241 5.27 8.37 26.27
C SER A 241 3.85 8.61 26.80
N GLU A 242 2.94 9.11 25.95
CA GLU A 242 1.52 9.29 26.29
C GLU A 242 0.83 7.97 26.67
N LEU A 243 1.11 6.89 25.95
CA LEU A 243 0.54 5.57 26.23
C LEU A 243 1.03 5.01 27.57
N LYS A 244 2.32 5.14 27.89
CA LYS A 244 2.86 4.72 29.19
C LYS A 244 2.19 5.46 30.35
N VAL A 245 2.02 6.77 30.23
CA VAL A 245 1.33 7.57 31.26
C VAL A 245 -0.12 7.11 31.44
N THR A 246 -0.80 6.76 30.34
CA THR A 246 -2.19 6.27 30.39
C THR A 246 -2.29 4.89 31.04
N GLU A 247 -1.35 3.99 30.76
CA GLU A 247 -1.27 2.67 31.40
C GLU A 247 -0.99 2.78 32.91
N GLU A 248 -0.05 3.64 33.31
CA GLU A 248 0.27 3.90 34.71
C GLU A 248 -0.92 4.52 35.47
N ALA A 249 -1.59 5.52 34.87
CA ALA A 249 -2.78 6.16 35.44
C ALA A 249 -4.01 5.23 35.51
N GLY A 250 -4.11 4.24 34.61
CA GLY A 250 -5.19 3.25 34.57
C GLY A 250 -4.99 2.09 35.57
N SER A 251 -3.78 1.92 36.12
CA SER A 251 -3.50 0.93 37.16
C SER A 251 -3.88 1.46 38.55
N THR A 252 -5.14 1.30 38.96
CA THR A 252 -5.49 1.49 40.38
C THR A 252 -4.75 0.44 41.22
N PRO A 253 -4.04 0.83 42.30
CA PRO A 253 -3.40 -0.14 43.18
C PRO A 253 -4.47 -1.06 43.78
N GLU A 254 -4.25 -2.36 43.65
CA GLU A 254 -5.08 -3.40 44.26
C GLU A 254 -5.25 -3.07 45.75
N PRO A 255 -6.48 -3.04 46.30
CA PRO A 255 -6.67 -2.75 47.70
C PRO A 255 -5.94 -3.82 48.52
N SER A 256 -4.95 -3.40 49.31
CA SER A 256 -4.25 -4.26 50.25
C SER A 256 -5.26 -4.89 51.20
N ASN A 257 -5.45 -6.21 51.07
CA ASN A 257 -6.37 -6.98 51.89
C ASN A 257 -5.83 -6.99 53.35
N PRO A 258 -6.66 -6.68 54.37
CA PRO A 258 -6.24 -6.59 55.77
C PRO A 258 -5.86 -7.94 56.38
#